data_AF-A0A9D6DSB5-F1
#
_entry.id   AF-A0A9D6DSB5-F1
#
_cell.length_a   1.000
_cell.length_b   1.000
_cell.length_c   1.000
_cell.angle_alpha   90.00
_cell.angle_beta   90.00
_cell.angle_gamma   90.00
#
_symmetry.space_group_name_H-M   'P 1'
#
loop_
_entity.id
_entity.type
_entity.pdbx_description
1 polymer ?
#
loop_
_entity_poly.entity_id
_entity_poly.type
_entity_poly.pdbx_seq_one_letter_code
_entity_poly.pdbx_strand_id
1 'polypeptide(L)'
;MKTRTRWILKHPLQTKYLLLVILAMLIPLATLGFCFYKITFRLLAEQIAFPEAITANLLPVIHGVNRLLLVTLPLSSLLVLWLAVLVSHRLAGPLERLEKELDEILAGNTARRIALREKDDLKGLASKINSL
;
A
#
# COMPACT_ATOMS: atom_id res chain seq x y z
N MET A 1 -21.65 -21.85 6.04
CA MET A 1 -20.24 -21.61 5.66
C MET A 1 -19.63 -20.59 6.61
N LYS A 2 -18.78 -21.01 7.57
CA LYS A 2 -18.07 -20.09 8.46
C LYS A 2 -16.90 -19.46 7.69
N THR A 3 -17.06 -18.23 7.23
CA THR A 3 -15.97 -17.42 6.67
C THR A 3 -15.01 -17.03 7.78
N ARG A 4 -14.03 -17.90 8.09
CA ARG A 4 -12.87 -17.51 8.89
C ARG A 4 -12.03 -16.53 8.06
N THR A 5 -12.36 -15.25 8.12
CA THR A 5 -11.55 -14.16 7.57
C THR A 5 -10.29 -14.03 8.42
N ARG A 6 -9.23 -14.75 8.05
CA ARG A 6 -7.88 -14.55 8.61
C ARG A 6 -7.25 -13.39 7.85
N TRP A 7 -7.36 -12.19 8.41
CA TRP A 7 -6.89 -10.93 7.85
C TRP A 7 -5.37 -10.72 7.92
N ILE A 8 -4.61 -11.72 8.37
CA ILE A 8 -3.24 -11.52 8.87
C ILE A 8 -2.28 -12.36 8.01
N LEU A 9 -1.41 -11.67 7.26
CA LEU A 9 -0.19 -12.13 6.59
C LEU A 9 0.12 -13.62 6.79
N LYS A 10 -0.41 -14.51 5.94
CA LYS A 10 0.01 -15.92 5.90
C LYS A 10 0.79 -16.26 4.65
N HIS A 11 0.48 -15.59 3.54
CA HIS A 11 1.06 -15.92 2.26
C HIS A 11 2.37 -15.16 2.04
N PRO A 12 3.48 -15.83 1.66
CA PRO A 12 4.76 -15.17 1.43
C PRO A 12 4.68 -14.07 0.35
N LEU A 13 3.78 -14.21 -0.62
CA LEU A 13 3.52 -13.16 -1.62
C LEU A 13 2.90 -11.91 -1.00
N GLN A 14 1.94 -12.02 -0.08
CA GLN A 14 1.32 -10.85 0.55
C GLN A 14 2.38 -10.00 1.26
N THR A 15 3.28 -10.63 2.02
CA THR A 15 4.37 -9.94 2.71
C THR A 15 5.34 -9.29 1.72
N LYS A 16 5.72 -9.98 0.64
CA LYS A 16 6.61 -9.42 -0.40
C LYS A 16 5.99 -8.20 -1.09
N TYR A 17 4.70 -8.27 -1.45
CA TYR A 17 3.98 -7.15 -2.07
C TYR A 17 3.84 -5.97 -1.11
N LEU A 18 3.45 -6.21 0.14
CA LEU A 18 3.34 -5.13 1.13
C LEU A 18 4.69 -4.47 1.42
N LEU A 19 5.75 -5.26 1.55
CA LEU A 19 7.11 -4.75 1.71
C LEU A 19 7.54 -3.91 0.51
N LEU A 20 7.25 -4.37 -0.71
CA LEU A 20 7.52 -3.62 -1.94
C LEU A 20 6.78 -2.29 -1.96
N VAL A 21 5.50 -2.27 -1.58
CA VAL A 21 4.73 -1.02 -1.49
C VAL A 21 5.31 -0.08 -0.43
N ILE A 22 5.64 -0.59 0.76
CA ILE A 22 6.26 0.23 1.82
C ILE A 22 7.57 0.85 1.33
N LEU A 23 8.45 0.05 0.71
CA LEU A 23 9.72 0.54 0.14
C LEU A 23 9.49 1.57 -0.96
N ALA A 24 8.53 1.31 -1.85
CA ALA A 24 8.16 2.24 -2.91
C ALA A 24 7.59 3.56 -2.37
N MET A 25 6.91 3.54 -1.22
CA MET A 25 6.37 4.73 -0.55
C MET A 25 7.44 5.58 0.15
N LEU A 26 8.55 4.98 0.58
CA LEU A 26 9.65 5.73 1.21
C LEU A 26 10.27 6.74 0.25
N ILE A 27 10.34 6.41 -1.06
CA ILE A 27 10.96 7.28 -2.07
C ILE A 27 10.17 8.61 -2.18
N PRO A 28 8.86 8.64 -2.50
CA PRO A 28 8.08 9.87 -2.53
C PRO A 28 8.10 10.64 -1.21
N LEU A 29 8.06 9.93 -0.08
CA LEU A 29 8.08 10.56 1.24
C LEU A 29 9.40 11.31 1.48
N ALA A 30 10.54 10.69 1.14
CA ALA A 30 11.85 11.30 1.21
C ALA A 30 11.98 12.47 0.21
N THR A 31 11.50 12.30 -1.02
CA THR A 31 11.51 13.36 -2.03
C THR A 31 10.70 14.58 -1.58
N LEU A 32 9.49 14.38 -1.06
CA LEU A 32 8.65 15.46 -0.53
C LEU A 32 9.33 16.16 0.64
N GLY A 33 9.84 15.40 1.62
CA GLY A 33 10.57 15.96 2.76
C GLY A 33 11.79 16.79 2.34
N PHE A 34 12.57 16.28 1.38
CA PHE A 34 13.73 16.99 0.84
C PHE A 34 13.35 18.28 0.09
N CYS A 35 12.29 18.23 -0.73
CA CYS A 35 11.76 19.42 -1.41
C CYS A 35 11.32 20.49 -0.41
N PHE A 36 10.56 20.10 0.62
CA PHE A 36 10.13 21.04 1.66
C PHE A 36 11.30 21.65 2.44
N TYR A 37 12.30 20.83 2.78
CA TYR A 37 13.52 21.31 3.41
C TYR A 37 14.22 22.37 2.54
N LYS A 38 14.39 22.09 1.24
CA LYS A 38 15.03 23.03 0.30
C LYS A 38 14.25 24.32 0.13
N ILE A 39 12.92 24.26 0.04
CA ILE A 39 12.06 25.44 -0.07
C ILE A 39 12.16 26.29 1.20
N THR A 40 12.03 25.65 2.37
CA THR A 40 12.12 26.34 3.66
C THR A 40 13.48 27.00 3.82
N PHE A 41 14.56 26.27 3.54
CA PHE A 41 15.92 26.79 3.63
C PHE A 41 16.15 27.98 2.67
N ARG A 42 15.68 27.91 1.42
CA ARG A 42 15.80 29.03 0.47
C ARG A 42 15.04 30.26 0.95
N LEU A 43 13.80 30.09 1.41
CA LEU A 43 12.98 31.20 1.91
C LEU A 43 13.61 31.89 3.13
N LEU A 44 14.16 31.12 4.06
CA LEU A 44 14.89 31.66 5.21
C LEU A 44 16.19 32.37 4.81
N ALA A 45 16.95 31.80 3.88
CA ALA A 45 18.21 32.40 3.41
C ALA A 45 17.99 33.74 2.67
N GLU A 46 16.94 33.87 1.86
CA GLU A 46 16.63 35.09 1.11
C GLU A 46 16.16 36.24 2.01
N GLN A 47 15.53 35.92 3.15
CA GLN A 47 14.92 36.91 4.05
C GLN A 47 15.80 37.24 5.27
N ILE A 48 16.98 36.64 5.39
CA ILE A 48 17.84 36.73 6.59
C ILE A 48 18.27 38.16 6.94
N ALA A 49 18.30 39.07 5.95
CA ALA A 49 18.62 40.48 6.14
C ALA A 49 17.49 41.30 6.81
N PHE A 50 16.27 40.75 6.90
CA PHE A 50 15.09 41.42 7.47
C PHE A 50 14.39 40.53 8.51
N PRO A 51 14.90 40.50 9.76
CA PRO A 51 14.43 39.59 10.81
C PRO A 51 12.94 39.75 11.14
N GLU A 52 12.42 40.99 11.08
CA GLU A 52 11.01 41.30 11.39
C GLU A 52 10.06 40.77 10.31
N ALA A 53 10.47 40.80 9.03
CA ALA A 53 9.66 40.26 7.93
C ALA A 53 9.54 38.73 8.00
N ILE A 54 10.59 38.04 8.48
CA ILE A 54 10.59 36.58 8.69
C ILE A 54 9.58 36.17 9.77
N THR A 55 9.61 36.84 10.92
CA THR A 55 8.77 36.49 12.08
C THR A 55 7.30 36.82 11.82
N ALA A 56 7.02 37.96 11.20
CA ALA A 56 5.64 38.39 10.94
C ALA A 56 4.96 37.61 9.80
N ASN A 57 5.69 37.24 8.74
CA ASN A 57 5.07 36.72 7.51
C ASN A 57 5.48 35.29 7.17
N LEU A 58 6.73 34.89 7.37
CA LEU A 58 7.21 33.56 6.93
C LEU A 58 6.97 32.47 7.97
N LEU A 59 7.23 32.74 9.26
CA LEU A 59 7.05 31.75 10.32
C LEU A 59 5.61 31.19 10.42
N PRO A 60 4.54 32.01 10.34
CA PRO A 60 3.17 31.50 10.38
C PRO A 60 2.88 30.56 9.22
N VAL A 61 3.39 30.89 8.03
CA VAL A 61 3.23 30.08 6.81
C VAL A 61 3.98 28.75 6.95
N ILE A 62 5.24 28.78 7.40
CA ILE A 62 6.04 27.57 7.64
C ILE A 62 5.36 26.66 8.67
N HIS A 63 4.86 27.22 9.78
CA HIS A 63 4.14 26.45 10.78
C HIS A 63 2.81 25.88 10.25
N GLY A 64 2.08 26.65 9.44
CA GLY A 64 0.85 26.18 8.79
C GLY A 64 1.11 25.01 7.84
N VAL A 65 2.12 25.14 6.97
CA VAL A 65 2.54 24.09 6.04
C VAL A 65 3.04 22.86 6.79
N ASN A 66 3.90 23.03 7.81
CA ASN A 66 4.38 21.89 8.61
C ASN A 66 3.25 21.16 9.33
N ARG A 67 2.27 21.88 9.88
CA ARG A 67 1.10 21.26 10.52
C ARG A 67 0.26 20.49 9.51
N LEU A 68 0.06 21.05 8.31
CA LEU A 68 -0.65 20.37 7.23
C LEU A 68 0.10 19.10 6.80
N LEU A 69 1.42 19.16 6.63
CA LEU A 69 2.23 17.98 6.28
C LEU A 69 2.20 16.92 7.36
N LEU A 70 2.28 17.32 8.63
CA LEU A 70 2.26 16.42 9.77
C LEU A 70 0.94 15.62 9.87
N VAL A 71 -0.16 16.14 9.32
CA VAL A 71 -1.44 15.43 9.25
C VAL A 71 -1.61 14.69 7.93
N THR A 72 -1.30 15.33 6.80
CA THR A 72 -1.59 14.78 5.46
C THR A 72 -0.63 13.67 5.04
N LEU A 73 0.65 13.70 5.43
CA LEU A 73 1.60 12.63 5.13
C LEU A 73 1.26 11.29 5.79
N PRO A 74 0.99 11.22 7.11
CA PRO A 74 0.59 9.95 7.72
C PRO A 74 -0.78 9.50 7.22
N LEU A 75 -1.74 10.43 7.03
CA LEU A 75 -3.07 10.06 6.52
C LEU A 75 -3.01 9.46 5.11
N SER A 76 -2.27 10.09 4.20
CA SER A 76 -2.06 9.54 2.85
C SER A 76 -1.29 8.23 2.88
N SER A 77 -0.30 8.10 3.77
CA SER A 77 0.46 6.85 3.92
C SER A 77 -0.42 5.69 4.39
N LEU A 78 -1.27 5.92 5.39
CA LEU A 78 -2.23 4.94 5.89
C LEU A 78 -3.24 4.55 4.80
N LEU A 79 -3.72 5.51 4.01
CA LEU A 79 -4.64 5.24 2.92
C LEU A 79 -4.02 4.31 1.87
N VAL A 80 -2.78 4.58 1.44
CA VAL A 80 -2.09 3.74 0.46
C VAL A 80 -1.82 2.35 1.02
N LEU A 81 -1.39 2.24 2.28
CA LEU A 81 -1.19 0.93 2.93
C LEU A 81 -2.50 0.14 3.01
N TRP A 82 -3.60 0.80 3.35
CA TRP A 82 -4.92 0.18 3.39
C TRP A 82 -5.35 -0.35 2.01
N LEU A 83 -5.17 0.46 0.96
CA LEU A 83 -5.42 0.04 -0.42
C LEU A 83 -4.53 -1.13 -0.84
N ALA A 84 -3.24 -1.10 -0.49
CA ALA A 84 -2.29 -2.15 -0.80
C ALA A 84 -2.68 -3.48 -0.14
N VAL A 85 -3.12 -3.45 1.12
CA VAL A 85 -3.65 -4.63 1.83
C VAL A 85 -4.89 -5.16 1.11
N LEU A 86 -5.81 -4.28 0.72
CA LEU A 86 -7.05 -4.67 0.05
C LEU A 86 -6.80 -5.33 -1.30
N VAL A 87 -5.87 -4.78 -2.10
CA VAL A 87 -5.45 -5.37 -3.38
C VAL A 87 -4.71 -6.69 -3.14
N SER A 88 -3.81 -6.75 -2.17
CA SER A 88 -3.06 -7.97 -1.87
C SER A 88 -3.97 -9.13 -1.48
N HIS A 89 -5.07 -8.87 -0.76
CA HIS A 89 -6.05 -9.89 -0.42
C HIS A 89 -6.78 -10.50 -1.62
N ARG A 90 -7.01 -9.72 -2.69
CA ARG A 90 -7.64 -10.21 -3.92
C ARG A 90 -6.75 -11.14 -4.75
N LEU A 91 -5.45 -11.16 -4.46
CA LEU A 91 -4.45 -12.00 -5.12
C LEU A 91 -4.01 -13.17 -4.22
N ALA A 92 -3.53 -12.88 -3.00
CA ALA A 92 -2.94 -13.90 -2.14
C ALA A 92 -3.98 -14.91 -1.61
N GLY A 93 -5.20 -14.45 -1.34
CA GLY A 93 -6.30 -15.29 -0.87
C GLY A 93 -6.72 -16.38 -1.87
N PRO A 94 -7.07 -16.04 -3.12
CA PRO A 94 -7.42 -17.05 -4.11
C PRO A 94 -6.22 -17.92 -4.52
N LEU A 95 -4.98 -17.42 -4.42
CA LEU A 95 -3.81 -18.22 -4.76
C LEU A 95 -3.61 -19.38 -3.78
N GLU A 96 -3.66 -19.12 -2.47
CA GLU A 96 -3.54 -20.17 -1.45
C GLU A 96 -4.65 -21.23 -1.59
N ARG A 97 -5.84 -20.80 -2.03
CA ARG A 97 -6.95 -21.71 -2.31
C ARG A 97 -6.71 -22.54 -3.57
N LEU A 98 -6.19 -21.92 -4.62
CA LEU A 98 -5.88 -22.56 -5.88
C LEU A 98 -4.79 -23.62 -5.71
N GLU A 99 -3.73 -23.33 -4.94
CA GLU A 99 -2.70 -24.32 -4.58
C GLU A 99 -3.31 -25.55 -3.89
N LYS A 100 -4.14 -25.35 -2.86
CA LYS A 100 -4.81 -26.46 -2.15
C LYS A 100 -5.75 -27.26 -3.03
N GLU A 101 -6.51 -26.60 -3.89
CA GLU A 101 -7.43 -27.30 -4.80
C GLU A 101 -6.66 -28.07 -5.88
N LEU A 102 -5.51 -27.57 -6.35
CA LEU A 102 -4.61 -28.32 -7.22
C LEU A 102 -3.98 -29.54 -6.53
N ASP A 103 -3.54 -29.40 -5.27
CA ASP A 103 -2.98 -30.53 -4.51
C ASP A 103 -3.98 -31.68 -4.36
N GLU A 104 -5.27 -31.37 -4.15
CA GLU A 104 -6.33 -32.39 -4.10
C GLU A 104 -6.60 -33.05 -5.46
N ILE A 105 -6.53 -32.28 -6.56
CA ILE A 105 -6.65 -32.82 -7.92
C ILE A 105 -5.48 -33.76 -8.22
N LEU A 106 -4.25 -33.36 -7.86
CA LEU A 106 -3.03 -34.16 -8.00
C LEU A 106 -3.08 -35.43 -7.14
N ALA A 107 -3.76 -35.40 -6.00
CA ALA A 107 -4.01 -36.58 -5.16
C ALA A 107 -5.06 -37.56 -5.72
N GLY A 108 -5.60 -37.30 -6.93
CA GLY A 108 -6.51 -38.19 -7.64
C GLY A 108 -7.98 -37.78 -7.59
N ASN A 109 -8.32 -36.64 -6.97
CA ASN A 109 -9.70 -36.13 -6.93
C ASN A 109 -10.01 -35.18 -8.11
N THR A 110 -10.01 -35.73 -9.32
CA THR A 110 -10.20 -34.96 -10.57
C THR A 110 -11.63 -34.48 -10.80
N ALA A 111 -12.62 -34.99 -10.06
CA ALA A 111 -14.01 -34.53 -10.16
C ALA A 111 -14.23 -33.13 -9.54
N ARG A 112 -13.24 -32.61 -8.79
CA ARG A 112 -13.36 -31.34 -8.08
C ARG A 112 -13.11 -30.16 -9.02
N ARG A 113 -14.07 -29.22 -9.07
CA ARG A 113 -13.92 -27.95 -9.81
C ARG A 113 -13.46 -26.83 -8.90
N ILE A 114 -12.50 -26.04 -9.39
CA ILE A 114 -11.94 -24.87 -8.72
C ILE A 114 -12.93 -23.71 -8.77
N ALA A 115 -13.33 -23.16 -7.61
CA ALA A 115 -14.33 -22.10 -7.53
C ALA A 115 -13.87 -20.92 -6.67
N LEU A 116 -13.43 -19.83 -7.31
CA LEU A 116 -12.98 -18.61 -6.64
C LEU A 116 -14.12 -17.62 -6.39
N ARG A 117 -13.93 -16.66 -5.48
CA ARG A 117 -14.95 -15.64 -5.14
C ARG A 117 -15.07 -14.60 -6.25
N GLU A 118 -16.17 -13.85 -6.24
CA GLU A 118 -16.46 -12.89 -7.31
C GLU A 118 -15.41 -11.76 -7.45
N LYS A 119 -14.76 -11.37 -6.35
CA LYS A 119 -13.77 -10.28 -6.34
C LYS A 119 -12.33 -10.75 -6.43
N ASP A 120 -12.11 -12.04 -6.66
CA ASP A 120 -10.79 -12.65 -6.76
C ASP A 120 -10.23 -12.48 -8.18
N ASP A 121 -8.94 -12.15 -8.28
CA ASP A 121 -8.32 -11.79 -9.57
C ASP A 121 -7.89 -13.03 -10.40
N LEU A 122 -7.85 -14.22 -9.78
CA LEU A 122 -7.35 -15.46 -10.42
C LEU A 122 -8.42 -16.32 -11.11
N LYS A 123 -9.64 -15.82 -11.29
CA LYS A 123 -10.74 -16.61 -11.90
C LYS A 123 -10.43 -17.13 -13.29
N GLY A 124 -9.73 -16.34 -14.11
CA GLY A 124 -9.35 -16.76 -15.47
C GLY A 124 -8.40 -17.96 -15.49
N LEU A 125 -7.57 -18.12 -14.46
CA LEU A 125 -6.74 -19.31 -14.28
C LEU A 125 -7.58 -20.48 -13.80
N ALA A 126 -8.44 -20.27 -12.80
CA ALA A 126 -9.35 -21.31 -12.30
C ALA A 126 -10.25 -21.88 -13.40
N SER A 127 -10.78 -21.04 -14.30
CA SER A 127 -11.61 -21.50 -15.43
C SER A 127 -10.84 -22.36 -16.43
N LYS A 128 -9.57 -22.02 -16.71
CA LYS A 128 -8.71 -22.82 -17.60
C LYS A 128 -8.35 -24.17 -16.99
N ILE A 129 -8.06 -24.21 -15.69
CA ILE A 129 -7.78 -25.46 -14.98
C ILE A 129 -9.01 -26.36 -14.99
N ASN A 130 -10.21 -25.82 -14.76
CA ASN A 130 -11.46 -26.58 -14.81
C ASN A 130 -11.84 -27.12 -16.21
N SER A 131 -11.16 -26.68 -17.26
CA SER A 131 -11.36 -27.16 -18.63
C SER A 131 -10.37 -28.23 -19.07
N LEU A 132 -9.42 -28.60 -18.21
CA LEU A 132 -8.55 -29.77 -18.37
C LEU A 132 -9.28 -31.04 -17.91
#